data_AF-A0A9E7GYL5-F1
#
_entry.id   AF-A0A9E7GYL5-F1
#
_cell.length_a   1.000
_cell.length_b   1.000
_cell.length_c   1.000
_cell.angle_alpha   90.00
_cell.angle_beta   90.00
_cell.angle_gamma   90.00
#
_symmetry.space_group_name_H-M   'P 1'
#
loop_
_entity.id
_entity.type
_entity.pdbx_description
1 polymer ?
#
loop_
_entity_poly.entity_id
_entity_poly.type
_entity_poly.pdbx_seq_one_letter_code
_entity_poly.pdbx_strand_id
1 'polypeptide(L)'
;MAAAAAPPLHSVFVYGTLLADEVVRVLLKRVPPSSPAILHNYHRFSIKGRVYPAILPVDCKKVAGEVLLGITDQELDILDSFEDVEYERRAVEVSLVEWKRLHLEDYLVMTTEFMEEMEKPQD
;
A
#
# COMPACT_ATOMS: atom_id res chain seq x y z
N MET A 1 -5.49 -11.00 38.22
CA MET A 1 -6.16 -10.63 36.96
C MET A 1 -5.08 -10.50 35.90
N ALA A 2 -5.05 -11.40 34.93
CA ALA A 2 -4.14 -11.30 33.79
C ALA A 2 -4.59 -10.12 32.93
N ALA A 3 -3.72 -9.14 32.70
CA ALA A 3 -3.91 -8.21 31.60
C ALA A 3 -3.93 -9.07 30.34
N ALA A 4 -5.06 -9.11 29.64
CA ALA A 4 -5.11 -9.67 28.30
C ALA A 4 -4.14 -8.81 27.47
N ALA A 5 -2.94 -9.32 27.23
CA ALA A 5 -2.02 -8.72 26.28
C ALA A 5 -2.80 -8.60 24.97
N ALA A 6 -2.88 -7.39 24.41
CA ALA A 6 -3.47 -7.21 23.10
C ALA A 6 -2.81 -8.23 22.15
N PRO A 7 -3.60 -8.93 21.31
CA PRO A 7 -3.02 -9.89 20.37
C PRO A 7 -1.92 -9.19 19.56
N PRO A 8 -0.82 -9.88 19.21
CA PRO A 8 0.20 -9.30 18.37
C PRO A 8 -0.46 -8.80 17.07
N LEU A 9 -0.35 -7.50 16.85
CA LEU A 9 -0.90 -6.84 15.68
C LEU A 9 0.24 -6.62 14.69
N HIS A 10 0.10 -7.23 13.52
CA HIS A 10 1.05 -7.15 12.44
C HIS A 10 0.73 -5.98 11.52
N SER A 11 1.78 -5.53 10.82
CA SER A 11 1.68 -4.53 9.77
C SER A 11 2.14 -5.16 8.46
N VAL A 12 1.30 -5.12 7.44
CA VAL A 12 1.54 -5.83 6.16
C VAL A 12 1.55 -4.81 5.02
N PHE A 13 2.65 -4.74 4.28
CA PHE A 13 2.74 -3.92 3.08
C PHE A 13 2.12 -4.64 1.87
N VAL A 14 1.23 -3.95 1.16
CA VAL A 14 0.51 -4.44 -0.02
C VAL A 14 0.69 -3.45 -1.18
N TYR A 15 0.71 -3.96 -2.42
CA TYR A 15 1.10 -3.16 -3.61
C TYR A 15 0.35 -3.54 -4.90
N GLY A 16 -0.63 -4.42 -4.79
CA GLY A 16 -1.35 -5.03 -5.90
C GLY A 16 -2.84 -5.14 -5.62
N THR A 17 -3.41 -6.32 -5.82
CA THR A 17 -4.86 -6.57 -5.69
C THR A 17 -5.38 -6.28 -4.28
N LEU A 18 -4.53 -6.46 -3.26
CA LEU A 18 -4.85 -6.13 -1.86
C LEU A 18 -4.92 -4.62 -1.56
N LEU A 19 -4.65 -3.74 -2.53
CA LEU A 19 -4.93 -2.30 -2.42
C LEU A 19 -6.44 -2.00 -2.55
N ALA A 20 -7.23 -2.93 -3.09
CA ALA A 20 -8.66 -2.74 -3.23
C ALA A 20 -9.39 -3.15 -1.94
N ASP A 21 -10.03 -2.18 -1.28
CA ASP A 21 -10.83 -2.39 -0.07
C ASP A 21 -11.84 -3.52 -0.19
N GLU A 22 -12.45 -3.70 -1.36
CA GLU A 22 -13.41 -4.78 -1.61
C GLU A 22 -12.76 -6.17 -1.47
N VAL A 23 -11.54 -6.34 -1.97
CA VAL A 23 -10.79 -7.58 -1.88
C VAL A 23 -10.40 -7.84 -0.42
N VAL A 24 -9.84 -6.84 0.26
CA VAL A 24 -9.46 -6.94 1.67
C VAL A 24 -10.67 -7.27 2.54
N ARG A 25 -11.82 -6.62 2.29
CA ARG A 25 -13.08 -6.88 2.99
C ARG A 25 -13.59 -8.29 2.75
N VAL A 26 -13.47 -8.83 1.54
CA VAL A 26 -13.91 -10.21 1.24
C VAL A 26 -13.05 -11.23 1.99
N LEU A 27 -11.72 -11.00 2.04
CA LEU A 27 -10.74 -11.86 2.70
C LEU A 27 -10.82 -11.78 4.22
N LEU A 28 -10.75 -10.57 4.79
CA LEU A 28 -10.64 -10.34 6.23
C LEU A 28 -12.00 -10.12 6.91
N LYS A 29 -13.11 -10.05 6.15
CA LYS A 29 -14.46 -9.68 6.62
C LYS A 29 -14.56 -8.29 7.24
N ARG A 30 -13.49 -7.49 7.18
CA ARG A 30 -13.40 -6.10 7.60
C ARG A 30 -12.36 -5.37 6.75
N VAL A 31 -12.30 -4.06 6.85
CA VAL A 31 -11.23 -3.26 6.25
C VAL A 31 -10.34 -2.73 7.39
N PRO A 32 -9.11 -3.26 7.54
CA PRO A 32 -8.16 -2.73 8.51
C PRO A 32 -7.74 -1.30 8.12
N PRO A 33 -7.40 -0.43 9.10
CA PRO A 33 -6.82 0.86 8.79
C PRO A 33 -5.56 0.68 7.94
N SER A 34 -5.46 1.40 6.83
CA SER A 34 -4.26 1.40 5.98
C SER A 34 -3.57 2.76 6.00
N SER A 35 -2.30 2.78 5.63
CA SER A 35 -1.54 4.01 5.42
C SER A 35 -0.69 3.91 4.16
N PRO A 36 -0.72 4.91 3.26
CA PRO A 36 0.12 4.92 2.08
C PRO A 36 1.59 4.79 2.46
N ALA A 37 2.34 3.98 1.71
CA ALA A 37 3.74 3.71 1.98
C ALA A 37 4.54 3.49 0.69
N ILE A 38 5.84 3.74 0.79
CA ILE A 38 6.80 3.50 -0.29
C ILE A 38 7.79 2.44 0.16
N LEU A 39 7.87 1.36 -0.61
CA LEU A 39 8.88 0.34 -0.47
C LEU A 39 10.09 0.70 -1.35
N HIS A 40 11.24 0.93 -0.72
CA HIS A 40 12.49 1.32 -1.39
C HIS A 40 13.33 0.10 -1.76
N ASN A 41 14.09 0.20 -2.86
CA ASN A 41 14.95 -0.86 -3.40
C ASN A 41 14.18 -2.11 -3.88
N TYR A 42 12.96 -1.88 -4.37
CA TYR A 42 12.14 -2.92 -4.98
C TYR A 42 11.54 -2.42 -6.29
N HIS A 43 11.26 -3.36 -7.19
CA HIS A 43 10.56 -3.09 -8.44
C HIS A 43 9.46 -4.11 -8.69
N ARG A 44 8.32 -3.61 -9.17
CA ARG A 44 7.16 -4.43 -9.54
C ARG A 44 7.32 -4.88 -10.99
N PHE A 45 7.49 -6.19 -11.19
CA PHE A 45 7.59 -6.83 -12.49
C PHE A 45 6.26 -7.46 -12.87
N SER A 46 5.74 -7.13 -14.06
CA SER A 46 4.67 -7.92 -14.67
C SER A 46 5.30 -9.10 -15.40
N ILE A 47 5.01 -10.32 -14.95
CA ILE A 47 5.53 -11.54 -15.57
C ILE A 47 4.56 -11.96 -16.68
N LYS A 48 5.06 -12.08 -17.92
CA LYS A 48 4.26 -12.56 -19.05
C LYS A 48 3.68 -13.94 -18.75
N GLY A 49 2.36 -14.06 -18.84
CA GLY A 49 1.64 -15.30 -18.57
C GLY A 49 1.21 -15.49 -17.11
N ARG A 50 1.49 -14.53 -16.22
CA ARG A 50 0.96 -14.51 -14.86
C ARG A 50 -0.03 -13.36 -14.69
N VAL A 51 -1.10 -13.63 -13.96
CA VAL A 51 -2.18 -12.67 -13.69
C VAL A 51 -1.71 -11.56 -12.74
N TYR A 52 -0.71 -11.86 -11.89
CA TYR A 52 -0.26 -10.95 -10.84
C TYR A 52 1.22 -10.58 -10.98
N PRO A 53 1.59 -9.32 -10.69
CA PRO A 53 2.96 -8.87 -10.74
C PRO A 53 3.76 -9.38 -9.52
N ALA A 54 5.04 -9.66 -9.73
CA ALA A 54 5.98 -9.99 -8.66
C ALA A 54 6.76 -8.74 -8.22
N ILE A 55 7.08 -8.63 -6.93
CA ILE A 55 8.08 -7.67 -6.46
C ILE A 55 9.42 -8.36 -6.29
N LEU A 56 10.45 -7.76 -6.90
CA LEU A 56 11.83 -8.22 -6.75
C LEU A 56 12.70 -7.09 -6.21
N PRO A 57 13.72 -7.41 -5.39
CA PRO A 57 14.68 -6.41 -4.91
C PRO A 57 15.45 -5.86 -6.11
N VAL A 58 15.39 -4.54 -6.28
CA VAL A 58 16.09 -3.81 -7.33
C VAL A 58 16.51 -2.46 -6.77
N ASP A 59 17.83 -2.24 -6.73
CA ASP A 59 18.40 -1.01 -6.19
C ASP A 59 17.88 0.24 -6.90
N CYS A 60 17.73 1.32 -6.14
CA CYS A 60 17.30 2.64 -6.61
C CYS A 60 15.90 2.67 -7.26
N LYS A 61 15.11 1.59 -7.16
CA LYS A 61 13.69 1.56 -7.54
C LYS A 61 12.81 1.68 -6.30
N LYS A 62 11.55 2.07 -6.52
CA LYS A 62 10.55 2.27 -5.48
C LYS A 62 9.23 1.66 -5.93
N VAL A 63 8.49 1.08 -5.01
CA VAL A 63 7.12 0.62 -5.21
C VAL A 63 6.20 1.36 -4.26
N ALA A 64 5.20 2.05 -4.80
CA ALA A 64 4.12 2.63 -4.02
C ALA A 64 3.10 1.55 -3.66
N GLY A 65 2.59 1.61 -2.44
CA GLY A 65 1.58 0.70 -1.93
C GLY A 65 0.98 1.24 -0.63
N GLU A 66 0.40 0.35 0.16
CA GLU A 66 -0.20 0.67 1.45
C GLU A 66 0.27 -0.31 2.51
N VAL A 67 0.30 0.14 3.76
CA VAL A 67 0.52 -0.73 4.92
C VAL A 67 -0.81 -0.92 5.62
N LEU A 68 -1.30 -2.15 5.64
CA LEU A 68 -2.45 -2.55 6.46
C LEU A 68 -1.98 -2.69 7.91
N LEU A 69 -2.63 -1.99 8.82
CA LEU A 69 -2.31 -1.95 10.24
C LEU A 69 -3.29 -2.81 11.04
N GLY A 70 -2.80 -3.43 12.11
CA GLY A 70 -3.67 -4.17 13.01
C GLY A 70 -4.13 -5.50 12.44
N ILE A 71 -3.27 -6.19 11.68
CA ILE A 71 -3.55 -7.52 11.14
C ILE A 71 -3.28 -8.56 12.22
N THR A 72 -4.26 -9.40 12.52
CA THR A 72 -4.10 -10.52 13.46
C THR A 72 -3.39 -11.70 12.81
N ASP A 73 -2.83 -12.63 13.60
CA ASP A 73 -2.18 -13.84 13.08
C ASP A 73 -3.09 -14.63 12.12
N GLN A 74 -4.39 -14.74 12.43
CA GLN A 74 -5.34 -15.45 11.57
C GLN A 74 -5.57 -14.74 10.22
N GLU A 75 -5.69 -13.41 10.24
CA GLU A 75 -5.82 -12.62 9.01
C GLU A 75 -4.55 -12.65 8.18
N LEU A 76 -3.41 -12.65 8.87
CA LEU A 76 -2.10 -12.77 8.29
C LEU A 76 -1.95 -14.11 7.54
N ASP A 77 -2.46 -15.22 8.10
CA ASP A 77 -2.49 -16.53 7.42
C ASP A 77 -3.44 -16.55 6.21
N ILE A 78 -4.57 -15.83 6.27
CA ILE A 78 -5.50 -15.68 5.14
C ILE A 78 -4.82 -14.95 3.99
N LEU A 79 -4.08 -13.88 4.28
CA LEU A 79 -3.33 -13.12 3.27
C LEU A 79 -2.25 -13.99 2.62
N ASP A 80 -1.50 -14.76 3.41
CA ASP A 80 -0.52 -15.71 2.85
C ASP A 80 -1.18 -16.80 1.99
N SER A 81 -2.32 -17.32 2.43
CA SER A 81 -3.06 -18.33 1.68
C SER A 81 -3.61 -17.78 0.36
N PHE A 82 -3.91 -16.47 0.30
CA PHE A 82 -4.39 -15.80 -0.90
C PHE A 82 -3.28 -15.49 -1.90
N GLU A 83 -2.10 -15.09 -1.44
CA GLU A 83 -0.95 -14.78 -2.31
C GLU A 83 -0.32 -16.04 -2.95
N ASP A 84 -0.79 -17.24 -2.58
CA ASP A 84 -0.33 -18.55 -3.08
C ASP A 84 1.12 -18.89 -2.67
N VAL A 85 1.45 -20.18 -2.71
CA VAL A 85 2.72 -20.75 -2.16
C VAL A 85 3.99 -20.22 -2.82
N GLU A 86 3.88 -19.50 -3.94
CA GLU A 86 5.02 -18.94 -4.68
C GLU A 86 5.49 -17.59 -4.11
N TYR A 87 4.78 -17.01 -3.14
CA TYR A 87 5.16 -15.75 -2.51
C TYR A 87 5.70 -15.99 -1.09
N GLU A 88 7.00 -15.70 -0.90
CA GLU A 88 7.61 -15.70 0.42
C GLU A 88 7.37 -14.38 1.15
N ARG A 89 6.79 -14.45 2.34
CA ARG A 89 6.72 -13.30 3.24
C ARG A 89 8.12 -12.85 3.62
N ARG A 90 8.41 -11.57 3.34
CA ARG A 90 9.68 -10.94 3.70
C ARG A 90 9.46 -9.74 4.61
N ALA A 91 10.25 -9.65 5.67
CA ALA A 91 10.35 -8.43 6.45
C ALA A 91 11.03 -7.35 5.60
N VAL A 92 10.30 -6.27 5.32
CA VAL A 92 10.77 -5.14 4.54
C VAL A 92 10.57 -3.84 5.31
N GLU A 93 11.46 -2.89 5.09
CA GLU A 93 11.32 -1.55 5.63
C GLU A 93 10.63 -0.67 4.59
N VAL A 94 9.57 0.01 5.02
CA VAL A 94 8.76 0.90 4.17
C VAL A 94 8.72 2.29 4.78
N SER A 95 8.74 3.30 3.93
CA SER A 95 8.55 4.69 4.33
C SER A 95 7.08 5.03 4.25
N LEU A 96 6.42 5.22 5.39
CA LEU A 96 5.05 5.73 5.44
C LEU A 96 5.01 7.13 4.82
N VAL A 97 4.02 7.36 3.96
CA VAL A 97 3.80 8.68 3.37
C VAL A 97 2.84 9.43 4.26
N GLU A 98 3.31 10.52 4.87
CA GLU A 98 2.45 11.40 5.64
C GLU A 98 1.34 11.95 4.75
N TRP A 99 0.08 11.83 5.20
CA TRP A 99 -1.12 12.32 4.50
C TRP A 99 -0.96 13.76 4.00
N LYS A 100 -0.29 14.61 4.80
CA LYS A 100 0.04 16.00 4.45
C LYS A 100 0.81 16.10 3.15
N ARG A 101 1.76 15.21 2.89
CA ARG A 101 2.61 15.26 1.68
C ARG A 101 1.83 14.87 0.43
N LEU A 102 0.95 13.87 0.51
CA LEU A 102 0.10 13.46 -0.61
C LEU A 102 -0.87 14.57 -1.03
N HIS A 103 -1.56 15.18 -0.06
CA HIS A 103 -2.55 16.23 -0.36
C HIS A 103 -1.93 17.58 -0.66
N LEU A 104 -0.69 17.83 -0.22
CA LEU A 104 0.01 19.07 -0.55
C LEU A 104 0.38 19.13 -2.03
N GLU A 105 0.80 18.01 -2.64
CA GLU A 105 1.09 17.97 -4.07
C GLU A 105 -0.19 18.17 -4.90
N ASP A 106 -1.28 17.49 -4.56
CA ASP A 106 -2.59 17.67 -5.21
C ASP A 106 -3.10 19.12 -5.05
N TYR A 107 -2.94 19.71 -3.86
CA TYR A 107 -3.29 21.11 -3.61
C TYR A 107 -2.43 22.07 -4.43
N LEU A 108 -1.11 21.84 -4.52
CA LEU A 108 -0.21 22.69 -5.29
C LEU A 108 -0.53 22.64 -6.79
N VAL A 109 -0.76 21.46 -7.36
CA VAL A 109 -1.16 21.28 -8.77
C VAL A 109 -2.46 22.03 -9.06
N MET A 110 -3.47 21.87 -8.21
CA MET A 110 -4.75 22.59 -8.34
C MET A 110 -4.56 24.12 -8.28
N THR A 111 -3.68 24.62 -7.40
CA THR A 111 -3.39 26.06 -7.35
C THR A 111 -2.59 26.56 -8.55
N THR A 112 -1.75 25.72 -9.17
CA THR A 112 -0.98 26.10 -10.36
C THR A 112 -1.88 26.16 -11.60
N GLU A 113 -2.73 25.14 -11.81
CA GLU A 113 -3.73 25.16 -12.89
C GLU A 113 -4.68 26.35 -12.77
N PHE A 114 -5.11 26.70 -11.55
CA PHE A 114 -5.96 27.87 -11.32
C PHE A 114 -5.27 29.21 -11.66
N MET A 115 -3.99 29.36 -11.34
CA MET A 115 -3.23 30.56 -11.71
C MET A 115 -3.06 30.67 -13.24
N GLU A 116 -2.73 29.57 -13.92
CA GLU A 116 -2.56 29.54 -15.37
C GLU A 116 -3.88 29.83 -16.12
N GLU A 117 -5.02 29.46 -15.54
CA GLU A 117 -6.33 29.75 -16.12
C GLU A 117 -6.73 31.23 -15.97
N MET A 118 -6.32 31.90 -14.89
CA MET A 118 -6.54 33.33 -14.68
C MET A 118 -5.60 34.24 -15.49
N GLU A 119 -4.45 33.74 -15.93
CA GLU A 119 -3.47 34.50 -16.72
C GLU A 119 -3.77 34.50 -18.23
N LYS A 120 -4.79 33.75 -18.67
CA LYS A 120 -5.28 33.82 -20.05
C LYS A 120 -5.98 35.17 -20.26
N PRO A 121 -5.55 36.00 -21.24
CA PRO A 121 -6.29 37.20 -21.59
C PRO A 121 -7.70 36.80 -22.01
N GLN A 122 -8.71 37.45 -21.43
CA GLN A 122 -10.09 37.34 -21.90
C GLN A 122 -10.15 37.97 -23.29
N ASP A 123 -10.29 37.15 -24.33
CA ASP A 123 -10.65 37.59 -25.68
C ASP A 123 -12.05 38.24 -25.71
#